data_AF-A0A931M9C7-F1
#
_entry.id   AF-A0A931M9C7-F1
#
_cell.length_a   1.000
_cell.length_b   1.000
_cell.length_c   1.000
_cell.angle_alpha   90.00
_cell.angle_beta   90.00
_cell.angle_gamma   90.00
#
_symmetry.space_group_name_H-M   'P 1'
#
loop_
_entity.id
_entity.type
_entity.pdbx_description
1 polymer ?
#
loop_
_entity_poly.entity_id
_entity_poly.type
_entity_poly.pdbx_seq_one_letter_code
_entity_poly.pdbx_strand_id
1 'polypeptide(L)'
;MRKVEQTRAQDVFRTITPSEYLSEPRTSRWLTKGHENSHSNDNNNVIPRLDRGIQTRAPRKRGTLKKNWIPHQVRNDKLNAFSEQNHEFQYITPSMSSWGYKGYNEVWLNSSNSWIYRHLHRAVEKMTELANMFPRADGLLKRALNQAAREILLSQHSDWAFIIKTGAAAEYASSRLAEHIERFNGLYAAIRKGDINEAWLLEIENKDKLFPEIDYRVYSDSERRLSKG
;
A
#
# COMPACT_ATOMS: atom_id res chain seq x y z
N MET A 1 -17.84 31.61 -26.56
CA MET A 1 -17.89 31.51 -25.09
C MET A 1 -19.05 30.63 -24.66
N ARG A 2 -18.78 29.37 -24.26
CA ARG A 2 -19.67 28.55 -23.42
C ARG A 2 -18.77 27.68 -22.53
N LYS A 3 -18.96 27.78 -21.21
CA LYS A 3 -18.26 27.03 -20.16
C LYS A 3 -18.66 25.55 -20.27
N VAL A 4 -17.68 24.65 -20.27
CA VAL A 4 -17.90 23.22 -20.07
C VAL A 4 -17.61 22.92 -18.60
N GLU A 5 -18.61 22.33 -17.95
CA GLU A 5 -18.71 22.02 -16.54
C GLU A 5 -17.77 20.86 -16.18
N GLN A 6 -16.84 21.11 -15.26
CA GLN A 6 -16.00 20.08 -14.63
C GLN A 6 -16.79 19.46 -13.46
N THR A 7 -17.43 18.32 -13.71
CA THR A 7 -18.07 17.55 -12.64
C THR A 7 -17.03 16.64 -11.97
N ARG A 8 -16.54 17.15 -10.84
CA ARG A 8 -15.76 16.55 -9.73
C ARG A 8 -15.77 15.01 -9.59
N ALA A 9 -14.56 14.43 -9.52
CA ALA A 9 -14.27 13.11 -8.92
C ALA A 9 -13.98 13.19 -7.40
N GLN A 10 -14.69 14.07 -6.67
CA GLN A 10 -14.49 14.27 -5.22
C GLN A 10 -15.58 13.63 -4.34
N ASP A 11 -16.55 12.93 -4.92
CA ASP A 11 -17.74 12.46 -4.18
C ASP A 11 -17.67 11.02 -3.66
N VAL A 12 -16.53 10.33 -3.75
CA VAL A 12 -16.40 8.94 -3.22
C VAL A 12 -16.20 8.92 -1.70
N PHE A 13 -15.77 10.03 -1.09
CA PHE A 13 -15.60 10.14 0.36
C PHE A 13 -16.19 11.45 0.88
N ARG A 14 -17.49 11.47 1.17
CA ARG A 14 -18.07 12.51 2.03
C ARG A 14 -17.38 12.47 3.40
N THR A 15 -17.04 13.63 3.93
CA THR A 15 -16.59 13.82 5.30
C THR A 15 -17.69 13.37 6.27
N ILE A 16 -17.59 12.14 6.79
CA ILE A 16 -18.50 11.65 7.84
C ILE A 16 -18.07 12.30 9.16
N THR A 17 -19.01 12.91 9.87
CA THR A 17 -18.75 13.53 11.18
C THR A 17 -18.87 12.49 12.30
N PRO A 18 -18.17 12.64 13.44
CA PRO A 18 -18.16 11.63 14.52
C PRO A 18 -19.54 11.26 15.11
N SER A 19 -20.55 12.10 14.93
CA SER A 19 -21.91 11.89 15.47
C SER A 19 -22.74 10.87 14.68
N GLU A 20 -22.40 10.59 13.41
CA GLU A 20 -23.23 9.77 12.51
C GLU A 20 -22.97 8.26 12.67
N TYR A 21 -21.95 7.84 13.42
CA TYR A 21 -21.60 6.43 13.59
C TYR A 21 -22.42 5.70 14.67
N LEU A 22 -23.15 6.44 15.53
CA LEU A 22 -23.82 5.89 16.71
C LEU A 22 -25.35 5.79 16.57
N SER A 23 -25.93 6.19 15.44
CA SER A 23 -27.37 6.10 15.20
C SER A 23 -27.67 5.62 13.79
N GLU A 24 -27.74 4.30 13.59
CA GLU A 24 -28.82 3.62 12.85
C GLU A 24 -28.51 2.12 12.60
N PRO A 25 -29.54 1.24 12.51
CA PRO A 25 -29.35 -0.20 12.32
C PRO A 25 -29.17 -0.59 10.84
N ARG A 26 -28.44 -1.69 10.64
CA ARG A 26 -28.08 -2.32 9.35
C ARG A 26 -29.25 -2.43 8.35
N THR A 27 -29.08 -1.91 7.13
CA THR A 27 -29.46 -2.59 5.87
C THR A 27 -28.64 -2.06 4.68
N SER A 28 -28.37 -2.98 3.76
CA SER A 28 -27.52 -2.88 2.58
C SER A 28 -28.12 -1.93 1.53
N ARG A 29 -27.56 -0.72 1.36
CA ARG A 29 -28.06 0.27 0.38
C ARG A 29 -27.15 0.52 -0.83
N TRP A 30 -26.08 -0.27 -0.99
CA TRP A 30 -25.14 -0.13 -2.11
C TRP A 30 -25.35 -1.14 -3.25
N LEU A 31 -26.39 -1.99 -3.18
CA LEU A 31 -26.57 -3.14 -4.07
C LEU A 31 -27.61 -2.98 -5.20
N THR A 32 -28.23 -1.81 -5.41
CA THR A 32 -29.30 -1.69 -6.43
C THR A 32 -29.31 -0.37 -7.20
N LYS A 33 -28.21 -0.05 -7.90
CA LYS A 33 -28.27 0.80 -9.10
C LYS A 33 -27.25 0.34 -10.15
N GLY A 34 -27.74 -0.36 -11.17
CA GLY A 34 -26.94 -0.72 -12.33
C GLY A 34 -27.40 -1.96 -13.09
N HIS A 35 -28.70 -2.20 -13.24
CA HIS A 35 -29.21 -3.14 -14.22
C HIS A 35 -30.32 -2.45 -15.03
N GLU A 36 -30.28 -2.69 -16.36
CA GLU A 36 -31.26 -2.31 -17.40
C GLU A 36 -31.03 -0.96 -18.12
N ASN A 37 -30.31 -0.98 -19.25
CA ASN A 37 -30.88 -0.96 -20.61
C ASN A 37 -29.86 -0.52 -21.68
N SER A 38 -29.58 -1.40 -22.65
CA SER A 38 -29.21 -1.05 -24.04
C SER A 38 -29.10 -2.37 -24.83
N HIS A 39 -30.18 -2.89 -25.41
CA HIS A 39 -30.54 -2.72 -26.82
C HIS A 39 -29.34 -2.71 -27.78
N SER A 40 -29.27 -3.80 -28.55
CA SER A 40 -28.43 -4.04 -29.72
C SER A 40 -28.48 -2.88 -30.70
N ASN A 41 -27.31 -2.35 -31.04
CA ASN A 41 -27.13 -1.62 -32.30
C ASN A 41 -25.84 -2.11 -32.95
N ASP A 42 -26.01 -3.06 -33.87
CA ASP A 42 -25.01 -3.44 -34.85
C ASP A 42 -24.72 -2.22 -35.72
N ASN A 43 -23.54 -1.63 -35.57
CA ASN A 43 -22.95 -0.82 -36.61
C ASN A 43 -21.47 -1.13 -36.70
N ASN A 44 -21.17 -1.88 -37.76
CA ASN A 44 -19.85 -2.10 -38.32
C ASN A 44 -19.10 -0.77 -38.44
N ASN A 45 -18.13 -0.56 -37.56
CA ASN A 45 -17.02 0.33 -37.85
C ASN A 45 -15.73 -0.42 -37.53
N VAL A 46 -15.17 -0.99 -38.59
CA VAL A 46 -13.90 -1.69 -38.61
C VAL A 46 -12.82 -0.71 -38.16
N ILE A 47 -12.27 -0.90 -36.95
CA ILE A 47 -11.05 -0.22 -36.53
C ILE A 47 -9.92 -0.76 -37.40
N PRO A 48 -9.16 0.08 -38.12
CA PRO A 48 -8.02 -0.41 -38.89
C PRO A 48 -6.99 -0.99 -37.91
N ARG A 49 -6.64 -2.27 -38.09
CA ARG A 49 -5.47 -2.87 -37.42
C ARG A 49 -4.23 -2.10 -37.83
N LEU A 50 -3.75 -1.23 -36.95
CA LEU A 50 -2.38 -0.73 -36.97
C LEU A 50 -1.46 -1.86 -36.52
N ASP A 51 -1.14 -2.75 -37.45
CA ASP A 51 -0.09 -3.74 -37.32
C ASP A 51 1.27 -3.03 -37.43
N ARG A 52 1.61 -2.23 -36.41
CA ARG A 52 3.00 -1.82 -36.19
C ARG A 52 3.54 -2.75 -35.13
N GLY A 53 4.25 -3.79 -35.58
CA GLY A 53 5.06 -4.62 -34.72
C GLY A 53 5.91 -3.74 -33.80
N ILE A 54 5.53 -3.68 -32.54
CA ILE A 54 6.40 -3.16 -31.50
C ILE A 54 7.47 -4.24 -31.35
N GLN A 55 8.57 -4.06 -32.08
CA GLN A 55 9.81 -4.74 -31.74
C GLN A 55 10.11 -4.38 -30.28
N THR A 56 9.83 -5.31 -29.37
CA THR A 56 10.33 -5.24 -28.01
C THR A 56 11.85 -5.30 -28.14
N ARG A 57 12.50 -4.12 -28.07
CA ARG A 57 13.95 -4.07 -27.89
C ARG A 57 14.24 -4.84 -26.62
N ALA A 58 14.97 -5.95 -26.76
CA ALA A 58 15.55 -6.67 -25.63
C ALA A 58 16.19 -5.65 -24.68
N PRO A 59 16.11 -5.84 -23.35
CA PRO A 59 16.75 -4.95 -22.40
C PRO A 59 18.20 -4.80 -22.83
N ARG A 60 18.63 -3.56 -23.15
CA ARG A 60 20.04 -3.30 -23.42
C ARG A 60 20.79 -3.81 -22.20
N LYS A 61 21.54 -4.92 -22.35
CA LYS A 61 22.51 -5.37 -21.35
C LYS A 61 23.24 -4.13 -20.90
N ARG A 62 23.29 -3.91 -19.58
CA ARG A 62 24.06 -2.83 -18.93
C ARG A 62 25.33 -2.65 -19.75
N GLY A 63 25.36 -1.60 -20.56
CA GLY A 63 26.35 -1.46 -21.62
C GLY A 63 27.72 -1.58 -20.98
N THR A 64 28.63 -2.29 -21.64
CA THR A 64 30.02 -2.47 -21.24
C THR A 64 30.71 -1.13 -20.98
N LEU A 65 30.50 -0.57 -19.78
CA LEU A 65 31.40 0.37 -19.12
C LEU A 65 32.74 -0.31 -18.81
N LYS A 66 32.88 -1.60 -19.12
CA LYS A 66 34.14 -2.35 -19.14
C LYS A 66 35.05 -2.01 -20.32
N LYS A 67 34.57 -1.41 -21.41
CA LYS A 67 35.41 -1.23 -22.62
C LYS A 67 36.54 -0.19 -22.48
N ASN A 68 36.38 0.78 -21.57
CA ASN A 68 37.45 1.71 -21.18
C ASN A 68 37.89 1.50 -19.72
N TRP A 69 37.54 0.35 -19.15
CA TRP A 69 37.88 -0.01 -17.78
C TRP A 69 39.29 -0.56 -17.77
N ILE A 70 40.23 0.22 -17.26
CA ILE A 70 41.64 -0.18 -17.11
C ILE A 70 41.68 -1.22 -15.96
N PRO A 71 41.95 -2.51 -16.24
CA PRO A 71 41.76 -3.58 -15.24
C PRO A 71 42.70 -3.54 -14.04
N HIS A 72 43.73 -2.70 -14.08
CA HIS A 72 44.86 -2.79 -13.14
C HIS A 72 44.74 -1.88 -11.92
N GLN A 73 43.66 -1.09 -11.76
CA GLN A 73 43.60 -0.08 -10.68
C GLN A 73 42.26 0.06 -9.94
N VAL A 74 41.20 -0.66 -10.30
CA VAL A 74 39.88 -0.50 -9.64
C VAL A 74 39.31 -1.85 -9.22
N ARG A 75 39.07 -2.04 -7.91
CA ARG A 75 38.43 -3.25 -7.36
C ARG A 75 36.91 -3.05 -7.32
N ASN A 76 36.14 -4.03 -7.80
CA ASN A 76 34.67 -4.03 -7.75
C ASN A 76 34.19 -4.92 -6.60
N ASP A 77 34.37 -4.46 -5.37
CA ASP A 77 33.98 -5.25 -4.21
C ASP A 77 32.49 -5.13 -3.91
N LYS A 78 31.96 -6.17 -3.28
CA LYS A 78 30.70 -6.06 -2.54
C LYS A 78 30.94 -5.20 -1.30
N LEU A 79 29.97 -4.38 -0.91
CA LEU A 79 30.05 -3.50 0.27
C LEU A 79 30.48 -4.25 1.53
N ASN A 80 29.96 -5.46 1.77
CA ASN A 80 30.32 -6.26 2.94
C ASN A 80 31.83 -6.61 2.96
N ALA A 81 32.40 -6.95 1.81
CA ALA A 81 33.83 -7.26 1.70
C ALA A 81 34.72 -6.02 1.86
N PHE A 82 34.19 -4.83 1.56
CA PHE A 82 34.86 -3.55 1.79
C PHE A 82 34.82 -3.16 3.28
N SER A 83 33.70 -3.40 3.98
CA SER A 83 33.56 -3.08 5.42
C SER A 83 34.39 -3.99 6.34
N GLU A 84 34.72 -5.20 5.90
CA GLU A 84 35.56 -6.15 6.67
C GLU A 84 37.05 -5.78 6.68
N GLN A 85 37.44 -4.79 5.87
CA GLN A 85 38.80 -4.27 5.85
C GLN A 85 38.90 -3.11 6.86
N ASN A 86 40.01 -3.04 7.60
CA ASN A 86 40.27 -1.98 8.57
C ASN A 86 40.51 -0.64 7.85
N HIS A 87 39.42 0.07 7.55
CA HIS A 87 39.42 1.43 6.99
C HIS A 87 39.07 2.46 8.05
N GLU A 88 39.67 3.64 7.98
CA GLU A 88 39.19 4.81 8.72
C GLU A 88 37.96 5.40 7.99
N PHE A 89 36.84 5.52 8.69
CA PHE A 89 35.60 6.07 8.15
C PHE A 89 35.34 7.47 8.68
N GLN A 90 34.88 8.37 7.80
CA GLN A 90 34.36 9.67 8.22
C GLN A 90 32.98 9.50 8.86
N TYR A 91 32.80 10.12 10.02
CA TYR A 91 31.50 10.21 10.68
C TYR A 91 30.74 11.43 10.19
N ILE A 92 29.49 11.23 9.78
CA ILE A 92 28.56 12.29 9.40
C ILE A 92 27.18 12.02 10.02
N THR A 93 26.42 13.08 10.26
CA THR A 93 24.99 12.98 10.61
C THR A 93 24.16 13.40 9.40
N PRO A 94 23.50 12.45 8.70
CA PRO A 94 22.71 12.79 7.52
C PRO A 94 21.51 13.67 7.88
N SER A 95 21.24 14.68 7.05
CA SER A 95 19.98 15.43 7.09
C SER A 95 18.84 14.59 6.52
N MET A 96 17.59 14.89 6.91
CA MET A 96 16.40 14.26 6.34
C MET A 96 16.38 14.48 4.82
N SER A 97 16.49 13.40 4.08
CA SER A 97 16.52 13.41 2.62
C SER A 97 15.98 12.10 2.08
N SER A 98 15.69 12.09 0.78
CA SER A 98 15.33 10.89 0.04
C SER A 98 16.02 10.94 -1.33
N TRP A 99 15.93 9.84 -2.09
CA TRP A 99 16.34 9.85 -3.50
C TRP A 99 15.18 10.21 -4.46
N GLY A 100 14.09 10.76 -3.92
CA GLY A 100 12.92 11.19 -4.69
C GLY A 100 13.08 12.58 -5.30
N TYR A 101 11.95 13.11 -5.81
CA TYR A 101 11.89 14.46 -6.38
C TYR A 101 12.41 15.50 -5.38
N LYS A 102 13.37 16.33 -5.83
CA LYS A 102 14.06 17.37 -5.04
C LYS A 102 14.77 16.88 -3.76
N GLY A 103 14.96 15.57 -3.59
CA GLY A 103 15.73 15.03 -2.47
C GLY A 103 15.02 15.04 -1.11
N TYR A 104 13.71 15.27 -1.07
CA TYR A 104 12.89 15.31 0.16
C TYR A 104 11.70 14.35 0.05
N ASN A 105 10.65 14.52 0.86
CA ASN A 105 9.50 13.63 0.95
C ASN A 105 8.32 14.01 0.04
N GLU A 106 8.45 15.04 -0.82
CA GLU A 106 7.35 15.57 -1.65
C GLU A 106 6.67 14.52 -2.53
N VAL A 107 7.39 13.46 -2.91
CA VAL A 107 6.81 12.36 -3.69
C VAL A 107 5.74 11.61 -2.89
N TRP A 108 6.00 11.36 -1.60
CA TRP A 108 5.13 10.55 -0.74
C TRP A 108 4.16 11.39 0.09
N LEU A 109 4.50 12.65 0.39
CA LEU A 109 3.65 13.56 1.16
C LEU A 109 3.45 14.88 0.42
N ASN A 110 2.28 15.02 -0.22
CA ASN A 110 1.83 16.27 -0.86
C ASN A 110 0.29 16.29 -0.94
N SER A 111 -0.28 17.32 -1.58
CA SER A 111 -1.74 17.50 -1.65
C SER A 111 -2.51 16.36 -2.33
N SER A 112 -1.89 15.57 -3.22
CA SER A 112 -2.59 14.47 -3.90
C SER A 112 -2.69 13.18 -3.09
N ASN A 113 -1.80 12.98 -2.11
CA ASN A 113 -1.69 11.72 -1.35
C ASN A 113 -1.66 11.90 0.17
N SER A 114 -1.70 13.14 0.69
CA SER A 114 -1.69 13.42 2.14
C SER A 114 -2.86 12.79 2.89
N TRP A 115 -3.99 12.57 2.23
CA TRP A 115 -5.18 11.93 2.79
C TRP A 115 -4.91 10.50 3.28
N ILE A 116 -3.90 9.80 2.74
CA ILE A 116 -3.55 8.43 3.11
C ILE A 116 -3.17 8.33 4.59
N TYR A 117 -2.37 9.28 5.07
CA TYR A 117 -1.67 9.16 6.35
C TYR A 117 -2.59 9.13 7.56
N ARG A 118 -3.71 9.87 7.54
CA ARG A 118 -4.69 9.80 8.64
C ARG A 118 -5.27 8.39 8.81
N HIS A 119 -5.48 7.68 7.71
CA HIS A 119 -6.01 6.32 7.72
C HIS A 119 -4.95 5.33 8.17
N LEU A 120 -3.71 5.47 7.67
CA LEU A 120 -2.58 4.63 8.09
C LEU A 120 -2.28 4.78 9.59
N HIS A 121 -2.17 6.00 10.09
CA HIS A 121 -1.91 6.24 11.52
C HIS A 121 -3.00 5.61 12.38
N ARG A 122 -4.27 5.81 12.03
CA ARG A 122 -5.39 5.21 12.77
C ARG A 122 -5.40 3.68 12.71
N ALA A 123 -5.03 3.09 11.58
CA ALA A 123 -4.93 1.64 11.44
C ALA A 123 -3.81 1.07 12.33
N VAL A 124 -2.63 1.70 12.34
CA VAL A 124 -1.50 1.30 13.18
C VAL A 124 -1.84 1.40 14.67
N GLU A 125 -2.50 2.48 15.11
CA GLU A 125 -2.98 2.61 16.50
C GLU A 125 -3.89 1.44 16.89
N LYS A 126 -4.88 1.13 16.04
CA LYS A 126 -5.81 0.01 16.26
C LYS A 126 -5.10 -1.34 16.28
N MET A 127 -4.09 -1.54 15.45
CA MET A 127 -3.32 -2.78 15.43
C MET A 127 -2.46 -2.94 16.68
N THR A 128 -1.88 -1.84 17.15
CA THR A 128 -1.16 -1.77 18.43
C THR A 128 -2.12 -2.13 19.57
N GLU A 129 -3.34 -1.59 19.57
CA GLU A 129 -4.40 -1.94 20.52
C GLU A 129 -4.70 -3.45 20.49
N LEU A 130 -4.95 -4.03 19.30
CA LEU A 130 -5.21 -5.46 19.16
C LEU A 130 -4.04 -6.33 19.66
N ALA A 131 -2.81 -5.97 19.29
CA ALA A 131 -1.62 -6.71 19.69
C ALA A 131 -1.43 -6.71 21.23
N ASN A 132 -1.69 -5.57 21.87
CA ASN A 132 -1.63 -5.42 23.31
C ASN A 132 -2.79 -6.12 24.03
N MET A 133 -4.00 -6.12 23.46
CA MET A 133 -5.17 -6.79 24.04
C MET A 133 -5.04 -8.32 24.03
N PHE A 134 -4.42 -8.87 22.99
CA PHE A 134 -4.33 -10.30 22.78
C PHE A 134 -2.87 -10.77 22.73
N PRO A 135 -2.08 -10.70 23.82
CA PRO A 135 -0.66 -11.03 23.77
C PRO A 135 -0.37 -12.52 23.54
N ARG A 136 -1.36 -13.39 23.80
CA ARG A 136 -1.23 -14.86 23.74
C ARG A 136 -2.29 -15.51 22.85
N ALA A 137 -2.71 -14.84 21.77
CA ALA A 137 -3.67 -15.42 20.85
C ALA A 137 -3.13 -16.70 20.18
N ASP A 138 -4.03 -17.64 19.96
CA ASP A 138 -3.84 -18.90 19.25
C ASP A 138 -4.98 -19.15 18.24
N GLY A 139 -4.90 -20.28 17.52
CA GLY A 139 -5.93 -20.74 16.60
C GLY A 139 -6.43 -19.69 15.60
N LEU A 140 -7.76 -19.59 15.49
CA LEU A 140 -8.44 -18.68 14.57
C LEU A 140 -8.15 -17.20 14.88
N LEU A 141 -8.06 -16.84 16.17
CA LEU A 141 -7.80 -15.47 16.58
C LEU A 141 -6.39 -15.03 16.15
N LYS A 142 -5.38 -15.89 16.35
CA LYS A 142 -4.01 -15.62 15.89
C LYS A 142 -3.96 -15.42 14.37
N ARG A 143 -4.67 -16.26 13.61
CA ARG A 143 -4.77 -16.13 12.15
C ARG A 143 -5.37 -14.78 11.74
N ALA A 144 -6.48 -14.39 12.34
CA ALA A 144 -7.12 -13.11 12.07
C ALA A 144 -6.23 -11.91 12.42
N LEU A 145 -5.53 -11.96 13.56
CA LEU A 145 -4.57 -10.93 13.97
C LEU A 145 -3.39 -10.83 13.01
N ASN A 146 -2.86 -11.98 12.56
CA ASN A 146 -1.79 -12.02 11.56
C ASN A 146 -2.25 -11.45 10.22
N GLN A 147 -3.47 -11.77 9.76
CA GLN A 147 -4.00 -11.18 8.54
C GLN A 147 -4.21 -9.67 8.70
N ALA A 148 -4.72 -9.20 9.84
CA ALA A 148 -4.86 -7.78 10.11
C ALA A 148 -3.50 -7.04 10.05
N ALA A 149 -2.44 -7.65 10.57
CA ALA A 149 -1.08 -7.13 10.47
C ALA A 149 -0.58 -7.06 9.01
N ARG A 150 -0.91 -8.05 8.16
CA ARG A 150 -0.60 -8.02 6.72
C ARG A 150 -1.32 -6.90 6.00
N GLU A 151 -2.61 -6.70 6.27
CA GLU A 151 -3.39 -5.62 5.63
C GLU A 151 -2.78 -4.25 5.92
N ILE A 152 -2.31 -4.01 7.15
CA ILE A 152 -1.59 -2.76 7.47
C ILE A 152 -0.28 -2.67 6.71
N LEU A 153 0.53 -3.72 6.72
CA LEU A 153 1.82 -3.71 6.03
C LEU A 153 1.64 -3.42 4.53
N LEU A 154 0.64 -4.04 3.90
CA LEU A 154 0.28 -3.81 2.50
C LEU A 154 -0.19 -2.37 2.28
N SER A 155 -0.97 -1.80 3.20
CA SER A 155 -1.42 -0.41 3.11
C SER A 155 -0.28 0.61 3.26
N GLN A 156 0.80 0.26 3.97
CA GLN A 156 1.96 1.13 4.22
C GLN A 156 2.96 1.20 3.06
N HIS A 157 2.75 0.42 2.00
CA HIS A 157 3.68 0.36 0.87
C HIS A 157 3.84 1.72 0.19
N SER A 158 5.07 2.21 0.07
CA SER A 158 5.37 3.55 -0.44
C SER A 158 4.96 3.74 -1.90
N ASP A 159 4.83 2.65 -2.66
CA ASP A 159 4.43 2.71 -4.07
C ASP A 159 3.02 3.28 -4.24
N TRP A 160 2.12 3.14 -3.26
CA TRP A 160 0.79 3.73 -3.37
C TRP A 160 0.87 5.25 -3.52
N ALA A 161 1.58 5.91 -2.60
CA ALA A 161 1.77 7.35 -2.64
C ALA A 161 2.58 7.78 -3.88
N PHE A 162 3.54 6.98 -4.32
CA PHE A 162 4.32 7.22 -5.54
C PHE A 162 3.48 7.13 -6.81
N ILE A 163 2.67 6.09 -6.98
CA ILE A 163 1.79 5.88 -8.14
C ILE A 163 0.72 6.97 -8.20
N ILE A 164 0.16 7.35 -7.05
CA ILE A 164 -0.79 8.47 -6.94
C ILE A 164 -0.11 9.79 -7.34
N LYS A 165 1.12 10.04 -6.90
CA LYS A 165 1.86 11.25 -7.27
C LYS A 165 2.24 11.32 -8.74
N THR A 166 2.69 10.21 -9.32
CA THR A 166 3.12 10.15 -10.72
C THR A 166 1.93 10.10 -11.70
N GLY A 167 0.72 9.78 -11.22
CA GLY A 167 -0.50 9.77 -12.02
C GLY A 167 -0.64 8.56 -12.95
N ALA A 168 0.28 7.58 -12.90
CA ALA A 168 0.29 6.45 -13.83
C ALA A 168 -0.94 5.54 -13.68
N ALA A 169 -1.32 5.22 -12.44
CA ALA A 169 -2.46 4.37 -12.12
C ALA A 169 -3.09 4.80 -10.77
N ALA A 170 -3.33 6.10 -10.61
CA ALA A 170 -3.70 6.70 -9.32
C ALA A 170 -5.02 6.15 -8.75
N GLU A 171 -6.03 5.91 -9.59
CA GLU A 171 -7.31 5.33 -9.17
C GLU A 171 -7.14 3.91 -8.66
N TYR A 172 -6.36 3.08 -9.36
CA TYR A 172 -6.03 1.73 -8.94
C TYR A 172 -5.30 1.74 -7.59
N ALA A 173 -4.26 2.57 -7.45
CA ALA A 173 -3.50 2.67 -6.20
C ALA A 173 -4.37 3.14 -5.03
N SER A 174 -5.24 4.13 -5.26
CA SER A 174 -6.15 4.64 -4.23
C SER A 174 -7.18 3.58 -3.82
N SER A 175 -7.75 2.86 -4.78
CA SER A 175 -8.70 1.76 -4.54
C SER A 175 -8.04 0.60 -3.77
N ARG A 176 -6.86 0.15 -4.20
CA ARG A 176 -6.13 -0.93 -3.53
C ARG A 176 -5.75 -0.58 -2.10
N LEU A 177 -5.28 0.64 -1.86
CA LEU A 177 -4.98 1.10 -0.50
C LEU A 177 -6.24 1.13 0.36
N ALA A 178 -7.35 1.64 -0.18
CA ALA A 178 -8.63 1.67 0.53
C ALA A 178 -9.11 0.24 0.87
N GLU A 179 -9.03 -0.71 -0.06
CA GLU A 179 -9.39 -2.11 0.17
C GLU A 179 -8.61 -2.73 1.35
N HIS A 180 -7.30 -2.50 1.44
CA HIS A 180 -6.49 -3.00 2.55
C HIS A 180 -6.91 -2.39 3.90
N ILE A 181 -7.19 -1.08 3.91
CA ILE A 181 -7.70 -0.40 5.11
C ILE A 181 -9.08 -0.90 5.51
N GLU A 182 -9.96 -1.18 4.55
CA GLU A 182 -11.30 -1.72 4.80
C GLU A 182 -11.24 -3.14 5.36
N ARG A 183 -10.42 -4.02 4.76
CA ARG A 183 -10.18 -5.39 5.27
C ARG A 183 -9.65 -5.36 6.70
N PHE A 184 -8.66 -4.51 6.97
CA PHE A 184 -8.15 -4.30 8.32
C PHE A 184 -9.26 -3.87 9.29
N ASN A 185 -10.06 -2.86 8.94
CA ASN A 185 -11.15 -2.38 9.81
C ASN A 185 -12.23 -3.45 10.03
N GLY A 186 -12.53 -4.26 9.03
CA GLY A 186 -13.44 -5.41 9.14
C GLY A 186 -12.91 -6.46 10.12
N LEU A 187 -11.63 -6.85 9.97
CA LEU A 187 -10.96 -7.79 10.89
C LEU A 187 -10.92 -7.22 12.31
N TYR A 188 -10.56 -5.95 12.46
CA TYR A 188 -10.57 -5.27 13.76
C TYR A 188 -11.93 -5.36 14.44
N ALA A 189 -13.01 -5.05 13.71
CA ALA A 189 -14.37 -5.10 14.24
C ALA A 189 -14.81 -6.54 14.60
N ALA A 190 -14.48 -7.52 13.76
CA ALA A 190 -14.77 -8.94 13.98
C ALA A 190 -14.03 -9.47 15.23
N ILE A 191 -12.73 -9.19 15.34
CA ILE A 191 -11.89 -9.59 16.49
C ILE A 191 -12.42 -8.97 17.78
N ARG A 192 -12.73 -7.66 17.79
CA ARG A 192 -13.26 -6.96 18.97
C ARG A 192 -14.61 -7.50 19.44
N LYS A 193 -15.42 -8.05 18.53
CA LYS A 193 -16.72 -8.67 18.83
C LYS A 193 -16.62 -10.16 19.17
N GLY A 194 -15.47 -10.79 18.89
CA GLY A 194 -15.32 -12.24 19.00
C GLY A 194 -16.09 -13.03 17.93
N ASP A 195 -16.43 -12.40 16.81
CA ASP A 195 -17.25 -12.97 15.73
C ASP A 195 -16.45 -13.00 14.42
N ILE A 196 -15.46 -13.90 14.37
CA ILE A 196 -14.56 -14.05 13.21
C ILE A 196 -15.18 -15.05 12.24
N ASN A 197 -15.56 -14.56 11.05
CA ASN A 197 -15.98 -15.42 9.96
C ASN A 197 -14.75 -16.09 9.32
N GLU A 198 -14.57 -17.38 9.56
CA GLU A 198 -13.42 -18.14 9.05
C GLU A 198 -13.37 -18.24 7.52
N ALA A 199 -14.52 -18.33 6.84
CA ALA A 199 -14.56 -18.40 5.38
C ALA A 199 -14.07 -17.09 4.75
N TRP A 200 -14.51 -15.96 5.30
CA TRP A 200 -14.05 -14.64 4.87
C TRP A 200 -12.57 -14.40 5.19
N LEU A 201 -12.11 -14.85 6.36
CA LEU A 201 -10.69 -14.79 6.70
C LEU A 201 -9.84 -15.59 5.70
N LEU A 202 -10.26 -16.80 5.36
CA LEU A 202 -9.57 -17.64 4.38
C LEU A 202 -9.53 -17.00 2.98
N GLU A 203 -10.61 -16.34 2.56
CA GLU A 203 -10.65 -15.60 1.29
C GLU A 203 -9.56 -14.50 1.26
N ILE A 204 -9.48 -13.70 2.33
CA ILE A 204 -8.48 -12.63 2.43
C ILE A 204 -7.07 -13.22 2.54
N GLU A 205 -6.86 -14.26 3.35
CA GLU A 205 -5.57 -14.96 3.46
C GLU A 205 -5.08 -15.48 2.10
N ASN A 206 -5.98 -15.97 1.24
CA ASN A 206 -5.63 -16.42 -0.10
C ASN A 206 -5.27 -15.27 -1.05
N LYS A 207 -5.96 -14.13 -0.92
CA LYS A 207 -5.74 -12.94 -1.74
C LYS A 207 -4.44 -12.22 -1.36
N ASP A 208 -4.20 -12.05 -0.07
CA ASP A 208 -3.17 -11.20 0.51
C ASP A 208 -2.19 -12.04 1.38
N LYS A 209 -1.58 -13.05 0.74
CA LYS A 209 -0.76 -14.10 1.38
C LYS A 209 0.71 -13.78 1.63
N LEU A 210 1.14 -12.52 1.49
CA LEU A 210 2.53 -12.14 1.70
C LEU A 210 2.92 -12.29 3.18
N PHE A 211 4.17 -12.68 3.45
CA PHE A 211 4.70 -12.91 4.80
C PHE A 211 3.87 -13.94 5.59
N PRO A 212 3.87 -15.21 5.16
CA PRO A 212 3.13 -16.27 5.87
C PRO A 212 3.57 -16.41 7.34
N GLU A 213 4.83 -16.12 7.63
CA GLU A 213 5.46 -16.16 8.96
C GLU A 213 5.23 -14.92 9.83
N ILE A 214 4.46 -13.92 9.37
CA ILE A 214 4.21 -12.70 10.14
C ILE A 214 3.66 -13.03 11.54
N ASP A 215 4.15 -12.33 12.55
CA ASP A 215 3.60 -12.36 13.89
C ASP A 215 3.07 -10.97 14.23
N TYR A 216 1.76 -10.86 14.47
CA TYR A 216 1.09 -9.60 14.83
C TYR A 216 1.69 -8.93 16.07
N ARG A 217 2.40 -9.68 16.93
CA ARG A 217 2.99 -9.19 18.18
C ARG A 217 4.11 -8.18 17.97
N VAL A 218 4.65 -8.05 16.76
CA VAL A 218 5.60 -6.96 16.43
C VAL A 218 4.99 -5.56 16.63
N TYR A 219 3.67 -5.45 16.63
CA TYR A 219 2.94 -4.22 16.93
C TYR A 219 2.69 -3.99 18.42
N SER A 220 3.13 -4.89 19.32
CA SER A 220 2.94 -4.72 20.75
C SER A 220 3.89 -3.66 21.33
N ASP A 221 3.42 -2.90 22.32
CA ASP A 221 4.23 -1.87 22.99
C ASP A 221 5.28 -2.44 23.95
N SER A 222 5.25 -3.74 24.25
CA SER A 222 6.22 -4.39 25.13
C SER A 222 7.66 -4.25 24.61
N GLU A 223 7.87 -4.38 23.31
CA GLU A 223 9.19 -4.22 22.68
C GLU A 223 9.67 -2.76 22.71
N ARG A 224 8.75 -1.81 22.60
CA ARG A 224 9.06 -0.37 22.65
C ARG A 224 9.51 0.09 24.04
N ARG A 225 9.09 -0.62 25.09
CA ARG A 225 9.50 -0.35 26.48
C ARG A 225 10.88 -0.91 26.80
N LEU A 226 11.28 -2.03 26.19
CA LEU A 226 12.59 -2.66 26.40
C LEU A 226 13.75 -1.88 25.76
N SER A 227 13.49 -1.08 24.73
CA SER A 227 14.48 -0.24 24.05
C SER A 227 14.69 1.15 24.69
N LYS A 228 13.92 1.47 25.74
CA LYS A 228 13.97 2.77 26.45
C LYS A 228 14.38 2.66 27.92
N GLY A 229 14.73 1.47 28.39
CA GLY A 229 15.32 1.22 29.72
C GLY A 229 16.80 0.96 29.60
#